data_AF-A0A0C2Y9G1-F1
#
_entry.id   AF-A0A0C2Y9G1-F1
#
_cell.length_a   1.000
_cell.length_b   1.000
_cell.length_c   1.000
_cell.angle_alpha   90.00
_cell.angle_beta   90.00
_cell.angle_gamma   90.00
#
_symmetry.space_group_name_H-M   'P 1'
#
loop_
_entity.id
_entity.type
_entity.pdbx_description
1 polymer ?
#
loop_
_entity_poly.entity_id
_entity_poly.type
_entity_poly.pdbx_seq_one_letter_code
_entity_poly.pdbx_strand_id
1 'polypeptide(L)'
;LMRIGENVWPDRVSLQDYRKVILRRTVSISDSSVGFILPSHKADHFFDGSRVLILAANSGPEVISDFRRYLSSRDSIFPFKPELWLRADGSIPTRSWFLRLTKRYFPSGTAGHSFRPGGATFLA
;
A
#
# COMPACT_ATOMS: atom_id res chain seq x y z
N LEU A 1 -11.09 -4.33 -4.91
CA LEU A 1 -10.02 -4.67 -3.94
C LEU A 1 -8.67 -4.37 -4.58
N MET A 2 -7.78 -3.68 -3.87
CA MET A 2 -6.49 -3.19 -4.41
C MET A 2 -5.69 -4.29 -5.12
N ARG A 3 -5.14 -4.00 -6.30
CA ARG A 3 -4.24 -4.91 -7.02
C ARG A 3 -2.80 -4.66 -6.58
N ILE A 4 -1.95 -5.69 -6.64
CA ILE A 4 -0.49 -5.56 -6.32
C ILE A 4 0.12 -4.40 -7.08
N GLY A 5 -0.20 -4.30 -8.38
CA GLY A 5 0.38 -3.30 -9.27
C GLY A 5 0.07 -1.84 -8.89
N GLU A 6 -0.91 -1.60 -8.02
CA GLU A 6 -1.26 -0.26 -7.52
C GLU A 6 -0.45 0.12 -6.27
N ASN A 7 0.21 -0.86 -5.63
CA ASN A 7 0.92 -0.67 -4.35
C ASN A 7 2.44 -0.84 -4.45
N VAL A 8 2.95 -1.18 -5.63
CA VAL A 8 4.37 -1.51 -5.82
C VAL A 8 4.97 -0.78 -7.00
N TRP A 9 6.25 -0.48 -6.90
CA TRP A 9 7.06 0.03 -7.99
C TRP A 9 7.32 -1.07 -9.04
N PRO A 10 7.11 -0.83 -10.34
CA PRO A 10 7.45 -1.80 -11.37
C PRO A 10 8.93 -2.18 -11.32
N ASP A 11 9.25 -3.47 -11.49
CA ASP A 11 10.65 -3.93 -11.58
C ASP A 11 11.34 -3.38 -12.84
N ARG A 12 10.59 -3.18 -13.93
CA ARG A 12 11.10 -2.56 -15.17
C ARG A 12 11.11 -1.03 -15.01
N VAL A 13 12.29 -0.43 -15.05
CA VAL A 13 12.49 1.02 -14.89
C VAL A 13 11.70 1.83 -15.92
N SER A 14 11.60 1.37 -17.16
CA SER A 14 10.82 2.06 -18.21
C SER A 14 9.31 2.16 -17.94
N LEU A 15 8.79 1.39 -16.98
CA LEU A 15 7.38 1.41 -16.58
C LEU A 15 7.13 2.20 -15.29
N GLN A 16 8.19 2.68 -14.65
CA GLN A 16 8.12 3.44 -13.40
C GLN A 16 7.60 4.84 -13.68
N ASP A 17 6.56 5.24 -12.95
CA ASP A 17 5.88 6.51 -13.15
C ASP A 17 5.45 7.06 -11.79
N TYR A 18 5.99 8.22 -11.42
CA TYR A 18 5.76 8.80 -10.10
C TYR A 18 4.30 9.21 -9.89
N ARG A 19 3.55 9.42 -10.98
CA ARG A 19 2.10 9.67 -10.94
C ARG A 19 1.32 8.47 -10.42
N LYS A 20 1.94 7.29 -10.33
CA LYS A 20 1.35 6.05 -9.80
C LYS A 20 1.81 5.73 -8.38
N VAL A 21 2.56 6.64 -7.73
CA VAL A 21 3.01 6.47 -6.34
C VAL A 21 1.96 6.99 -5.38
N ILE A 22 1.63 6.18 -4.37
CA ILE A 22 0.79 6.60 -3.24
C ILE A 22 1.60 7.58 -2.38
N LEU A 23 1.02 8.74 -2.06
CA LEU A 23 1.74 9.84 -1.43
C LEU A 23 1.42 9.95 0.06
N ARG A 24 2.44 10.18 0.88
CA ARG A 24 2.33 10.35 2.33
C ARG A 24 1.34 11.43 2.74
N ARG A 25 1.24 12.52 1.96
CA ARG A 25 0.34 13.65 2.23
C ARG A 25 -1.15 13.30 2.11
N THR A 26 -1.50 12.21 1.42
CA THR A 26 -2.91 11.81 1.26
C THR A 26 -3.41 10.96 2.43
N VAL A 27 -2.51 10.61 3.37
CA VAL A 27 -2.85 9.81 4.53
C VAL A 27 -3.63 10.65 5.54
N SER A 28 -4.81 10.17 5.92
CA SER A 28 -5.58 10.64 7.07
C SER A 28 -5.65 9.53 8.11
N ILE A 29 -5.40 9.86 9.37
CA ILE A 29 -5.44 8.88 10.47
C ILE A 29 -6.34 9.37 11.59
N SER A 30 -7.09 8.46 12.17
CA SER A 30 -7.93 8.65 13.35
C SER A 30 -7.75 7.45 14.30
N ASP A 31 -8.41 7.46 15.44
CA ASP A 31 -8.31 6.37 16.42
C ASP A 31 -8.90 5.05 15.93
N SER A 32 -9.86 5.11 15.01
CA SER A 32 -10.58 3.95 14.50
C SER A 32 -10.34 3.67 13.01
N SER A 33 -9.58 4.53 12.31
CA SER A 33 -9.36 4.35 10.88
C SER A 33 -8.07 4.98 10.35
N VAL A 34 -7.58 4.39 9.27
CA VAL A 34 -6.53 4.93 8.40
C VAL A 34 -7.07 5.00 6.99
N GLY A 35 -6.85 6.11 6.31
CA GLY A 35 -7.18 6.23 4.90
C GLY A 35 -6.09 6.92 4.10
N PHE A 36 -6.04 6.63 2.80
CA PHE A 36 -5.13 7.26 1.85
C PHE A 36 -5.71 7.20 0.44
N ILE A 37 -5.16 8.01 -0.47
CA ILE A 37 -5.62 8.07 -1.87
C ILE A 37 -4.67 7.27 -2.76
N LEU A 38 -5.23 6.31 -3.49
CA LEU A 38 -4.58 5.66 -4.62
C LEU A 38 -4.57 6.60 -5.81
N PRO A 39 -3.44 6.74 -6.51
CA PRO A 39 -3.37 7.59 -7.69
C PRO A 39 -4.35 7.16 -8.79
N SER A 40 -4.84 8.16 -9.51
CA SER A 40 -5.80 8.02 -10.59
C SER A 40 -5.35 7.04 -11.68
N HIS A 41 -6.32 6.36 -12.31
CA HIS A 41 -6.09 5.46 -13.44
C HIS A 41 -6.81 5.96 -14.69
N LYS A 42 -6.51 5.36 -15.84
CA LYS A 42 -7.01 5.80 -17.16
C LYS A 42 -8.55 5.89 -17.30
N ALA A 43 -9.34 5.24 -16.46
CA ALA A 43 -10.80 5.39 -16.48
C ALA A 43 -11.36 6.20 -15.30
N ASP A 44 -10.51 6.91 -14.56
CA ASP A 44 -10.91 7.94 -13.61
C ASP A 44 -10.94 9.29 -14.33
N HIS A 45 -12.13 9.64 -14.82
CA HIS A 45 -12.36 10.83 -15.63
C HIS A 45 -12.10 12.16 -14.89
N PHE A 46 -12.19 12.14 -13.56
CA PHE A 46 -12.03 13.33 -12.73
C PHE A 46 -10.65 13.43 -12.08
N PHE A 47 -9.81 12.40 -12.23
CA PHE A 47 -8.49 12.31 -11.63
C PHE A 47 -8.46 12.39 -10.09
N ASP A 48 -9.59 12.16 -9.43
CA ASP A 48 -9.73 12.21 -7.97
C ASP A 48 -9.04 11.04 -7.26
N GLY A 49 -8.72 9.97 -8.02
CA GLY A 49 -8.14 8.75 -7.49
C GLY A 49 -9.17 7.89 -6.77
N SER A 50 -8.68 6.91 -6.02
CA SER A 50 -9.54 6.04 -5.20
C SER A 50 -9.13 6.11 -3.74
N ARG A 51 -10.08 6.42 -2.86
CA ARG A 51 -9.83 6.44 -1.42
C ARG A 51 -9.84 5.01 -0.87
N VAL A 52 -8.75 4.62 -0.23
CA VAL A 52 -8.66 3.42 0.60
C VAL A 52 -8.95 3.82 2.03
N LEU A 53 -9.82 3.05 2.70
CA LEU A 53 -10.14 3.22 4.10
C LEU A 53 -10.03 1.88 4.82
N ILE A 54 -9.19 1.83 5.85
CA ILE A 54 -8.98 0.70 6.74
C ILE A 54 -9.65 1.08 8.06
N LEU A 55 -10.61 0.27 8.50
CA LEU A 55 -11.35 0.48 9.73
C LEU A 55 -10.90 -0.55 10.78
N ALA A 56 -10.62 -0.08 11.99
CA ALA A 56 -10.28 -0.94 13.13
C ALA A 56 -11.35 -2.00 13.39
N ALA A 57 -12.62 -1.68 13.17
CA ALA A 57 -13.74 -2.61 13.32
C ALA A 57 -13.62 -3.87 12.41
N ASN A 58 -12.95 -3.76 11.26
CA ASN A 58 -12.82 -4.85 10.29
C ASN A 58 -11.44 -5.53 10.32
N SER A 59 -10.43 -4.85 10.85
CA SER A 59 -9.03 -5.28 10.75
C SER A 59 -8.33 -5.42 12.10
N GLY A 60 -9.02 -5.07 13.20
CA GLY A 60 -8.46 -5.00 14.54
C GLY A 60 -7.78 -3.65 14.85
N PRO A 61 -7.77 -3.22 16.12
CA PRO A 61 -7.12 -1.96 16.54
C PRO A 61 -5.60 -1.98 16.36
N GLU A 62 -4.98 -3.16 16.36
CA GLU A 62 -3.54 -3.36 16.14
C GLU A 62 -3.09 -2.88 14.76
N VAL A 63 -3.94 -2.98 13.74
CA VAL A 63 -3.59 -2.50 12.40
C VAL A 63 -3.41 -0.99 12.39
N ILE A 64 -4.22 -0.26 13.15
CA ILE A 64 -4.09 1.20 13.27
C ILE A 64 -2.81 1.56 14.04
N SER A 65 -2.49 0.82 15.10
CA SER A 65 -1.28 1.07 15.89
C SER A 65 0.01 0.74 15.13
N ASP A 66 0.01 -0.36 14.36
CA ASP A 66 1.13 -0.73 13.49
C ASP A 66 1.31 0.29 12.36
N PHE A 67 0.23 0.78 11.77
CA PHE A 67 0.31 1.85 10.76
C PHE A 67 0.89 3.14 11.35
N ARG A 68 0.47 3.54 12.56
CA ARG A 68 1.05 4.69 13.29
C ARG A 68 2.53 4.52 13.54
N ARG A 69 2.95 3.33 13.99
CA ARG A 69 4.36 3.01 14.23
C ARG A 69 5.17 3.11 12.93
N TYR A 70 4.64 2.58 11.84
CA TYR A 70 5.28 2.70 10.52
C TYR A 70 5.44 4.16 10.10
N LEU A 71 4.38 4.97 10.18
CA LEU A 71 4.45 6.39 9.81
C LEU A 71 5.46 7.16 10.67
N SER A 72 5.46 6.93 11.99
CA SER A 72 6.40 7.60 12.90
C SER A 72 7.86 7.28 12.56
N SER A 73 8.16 6.00 12.33
CA SER A 73 9.51 5.57 11.92
C SER A 73 9.90 6.14 10.55
N ARG A 74 8.99 6.02 9.56
CA ARG A 74 9.18 6.53 8.21
C ARG A 74 9.45 8.03 8.21
N ASP A 75 8.63 8.81 8.89
CA ASP A 75 8.70 10.27 8.88
C ASP A 75 9.93 10.77 9.66
N SER A 76 10.39 10.01 10.66
CA SER A 76 11.64 10.30 11.38
C SER A 76 12.89 10.05 10.53
N ILE A 77 12.91 8.96 9.77
CA ILE A 77 14.09 8.58 8.95
C ILE A 77 14.08 9.31 7.59
N PHE A 78 12.90 9.54 7.02
CA PHE A 78 12.72 10.08 5.67
C PHE A 78 11.73 11.26 5.63
N PRO A 79 12.01 12.37 6.35
CA PRO A 79 11.06 13.47 6.52
C PRO A 79 10.64 14.15 5.21
N PHE A 80 11.51 14.15 4.19
CA PHE A 80 11.28 14.84 2.92
C PHE A 80 10.87 13.92 1.76
N LYS A 81 10.75 12.62 2.01
CA LYS A 81 10.26 11.68 0.99
C LYS A 81 8.74 11.80 0.88
N PRO A 82 8.15 12.03 -0.31
CA PRO A 82 6.70 12.12 -0.43
C PRO A 82 6.00 10.76 -0.59
N GLU A 83 6.72 9.65 -0.80
CA GLU A 83 6.15 8.31 -1.09
C GLU A 83 5.69 7.60 0.18
N LEU A 84 4.42 7.19 0.27
CA LEU A 84 3.90 6.55 1.48
C LEU A 84 4.68 5.28 1.86
N TRP A 85 4.93 4.41 0.88
CA TRP A 85 5.59 3.12 1.09
C TRP A 85 7.09 3.23 0.80
N LEU A 86 7.89 3.05 1.85
CA LEU A 86 9.35 3.10 1.79
C LEU A 86 9.95 1.85 2.43
N ARG A 87 11.05 1.40 1.84
CA ARG A 87 11.94 0.39 2.43
C ARG A 87 12.86 1.05 3.45
N ALA A 88 13.57 0.23 4.23
CA ALA A 88 14.57 0.70 5.19
C ALA A 88 15.71 1.52 4.56
N ASP A 89 15.95 1.37 3.26
CA ASP A 89 16.93 2.16 2.49
C ASP A 89 16.32 3.41 1.82
N GLY A 90 15.04 3.70 2.06
CA GLY A 90 14.34 4.86 1.49
C GLY A 90 13.90 4.69 0.04
N SER A 91 14.05 3.49 -0.54
CA SER A 91 13.53 3.17 -1.88
C SER A 91 12.07 2.72 -1.84
N ILE A 92 11.34 2.94 -2.94
CA ILE A 92 9.97 2.44 -3.09
C ILE A 92 10.00 0.90 -3.24
N PRO A 93 9.19 0.15 -2.49
CA PRO A 93 9.04 -1.30 -2.66
C PRO A 93 8.75 -1.70 -4.11
N THR A 94 9.61 -2.52 -4.72
CA THR A 94 9.33 -3.08 -6.04
C THR A 94 8.39 -4.29 -5.95
N ARG A 95 7.76 -4.66 -7.08
CA ARG A 95 6.91 -5.86 -7.15
C ARG A 95 7.66 -7.11 -6.71
N SER A 96 8.87 -7.35 -7.23
CA SER A 96 9.67 -8.51 -6.84
C SER A 96 10.05 -8.51 -5.36
N TRP A 97 10.38 -7.32 -4.80
CA TRP A 97 10.65 -7.17 -3.38
C TRP A 97 9.43 -7.52 -2.53
N PHE A 98 8.25 -6.99 -2.89
CA PHE A 98 7.01 -7.22 -2.16
C PHE A 98 6.62 -8.69 -2.19
N LEU A 99 6.68 -9.34 -3.36
CA LEU A 99 6.38 -10.77 -3.49
C LEU A 99 7.34 -11.65 -2.68
N ARG A 100 8.63 -11.30 -2.65
CA ARG A 100 9.62 -12.02 -1.84
C ARG A 100 9.34 -11.86 -0.35
N LEU A 101 8.98 -10.65 0.09
CA LEU A 101 8.60 -10.38 1.48
C LEU A 101 7.37 -11.20 1.87
N THR A 102 6.32 -11.16 1.05
CA THR A 102 5.10 -11.92 1.34
C THR A 102 5.38 -13.41 1.41
N LYS A 103 6.10 -13.99 0.45
CA LYS A 103 6.41 -15.43 0.49
C LYS A 103 7.16 -15.84 1.76
N ARG A 104 7.98 -14.94 2.33
CA ARG A 104 8.69 -15.19 3.58
C ARG A 104 7.73 -15.25 4.78
N TYR A 105 6.75 -14.35 4.85
CA TYR A 105 5.82 -14.27 5.99
C TYR A 105 4.55 -15.12 5.81
N PHE A 106 4.20 -15.44 4.57
CA PHE A 106 3.02 -16.22 4.17
C PHE A 106 3.41 -17.30 3.16
N PRO A 107 4.15 -18.34 3.61
CA PRO A 107 4.71 -19.37 2.72
C PRO A 107 3.65 -20.22 2.00
N SER A 108 2.43 -20.32 2.54
CA SER A 108 1.30 -21.04 1.92
C SER A 108 0.25 -20.05 1.36
N GLY A 109 0.04 -20.05 0.04
CA GLY A 109 -1.14 -19.43 -0.60
C GLY A 109 -0.95 -18.10 -1.35
N THR A 110 0.27 -17.58 -1.49
CA THR A 110 0.52 -16.26 -2.12
C THR A 110 1.21 -16.37 -3.49
N ALA A 111 0.64 -17.14 -4.41
CA ALA A 111 1.12 -17.23 -5.79
C ALA A 111 -0.02 -16.98 -6.78
N GLY A 112 -0.23 -15.72 -7.15
CA GLY A 112 -1.20 -15.33 -8.18
C GLY A 112 -1.07 -13.87 -8.57
N HIS A 113 -1.49 -13.52 -9.79
CA HIS A 113 -1.49 -12.15 -10.32
C HIS A 113 -2.35 -11.17 -9.51
N SER A 114 -3.20 -11.69 -8.62
CA SER A 114 -3.93 -10.94 -7.61
C SER A 114 -3.47 -11.37 -6.22
N PHE A 115 -2.86 -10.46 -5.47
CA PHE A 115 -2.68 -10.63 -4.03
C PHE A 115 -4.04 -10.52 -3.39
N ARG A 116 -4.69 -11.66 -3.25
CA ARG A 116 -5.89 -11.81 -2.46
C ARG A 116 -5.48 -12.64 -1.25
N PRO A 117 -5.09 -12.02 -0.12
CA PRO A 117 -5.18 -12.72 1.13
C PRO A 117 -6.70 -12.95 1.36
N GLY A 118 -7.22 -14.11 0.91
CA GLY A 118 -8.64 -14.47 1.04
C GLY A 118 -9.45 -14.75 -0.24
N GLY A 119 -8.85 -14.97 -1.42
CA GLY A 119 -9.61 -15.44 -2.60
C GLY A 119 -10.74 -14.50 -3.06
N ALA A 120 -11.64 -14.97 -3.92
CA ALA A 120 -12.82 -14.22 -4.39
C ALA A 120 -14.03 -14.35 -3.45
N THR A 121 -13.84 -14.89 -2.25
CA THR A 121 -14.90 -15.44 -1.40
C THR A 121 -14.56 -15.22 0.08
N PHE A 122 -14.45 -13.95 0.50
CA PHE A 122 -14.60 -13.58 1.92
C PHE A 122 -15.88 -12.74 2.13
N LEU A 123 -16.83 -12.88 1.20
CA LEU A 123 -18.23 -12.52 1.36
C LEU A 123 -19.02 -13.56 0.54
N ALA A 124 -19.25 -14.73 1.14
CA ALA A 124 -20.29 -15.67 0.74
C ALA A 124 -20.93 -16.20 2.03
#